data_AF-A0A438FM90-F1
#
_entry.id   AF-A0A438FM90-F1
#
_cell.length_a   1.000
_cell.length_b   1.000
_cell.length_c   1.000
_cell.angle_alpha   90.00
_cell.angle_beta   90.00
_cell.angle_gamma   90.00
#
_symmetry.space_group_name_H-M   'P 1'
#
loop_
_entity.id
_entity.type
_entity.pdbx_description
1 polymer ?
#
loop_
_entity_poly.entity_id
_entity_poly.type
_entity_poly.pdbx_seq_one_letter_code
_entity_poly.pdbx_strand_id
1 'polypeptide(L)'
;MVETFWQVPVVEDGDFRLFESRAIVRYIAAKYAEQGPDLLGKSLEEKAVVDQWLEVEAHNFNELVYTLVMQLGMAHLVTERKSVSAWWEDISNRAAWKKVMELAA
;
A
#
# COMPACT_ATOMS: atom_id res chain seq x y z
N MET A 1 5.13 12.30 19.41
CA MET A 1 4.34 12.63 18.19
C MET A 1 3.66 11.41 17.60
N VAL A 2 4.31 10.25 17.45
CA VAL A 2 3.63 9.01 17.02
C VAL A 2 2.52 8.57 18.00
N GLU A 3 2.79 8.67 19.30
CA GLU A 3 1.83 8.40 20.38
C GLU A 3 0.65 9.38 20.42
N THR A 4 0.70 10.49 19.69
CA THR A 4 -0.32 11.54 19.76
C THR A 4 -1.59 11.14 19.02
N PHE A 5 -1.49 10.31 17.98
CA PHE A 5 -2.64 9.94 17.13
C PHE A 5 -3.07 8.48 17.27
N TRP A 6 -2.31 7.63 17.97
CA TRP A 6 -2.62 6.20 18.16
C TRP A 6 -2.95 5.44 16.86
N GLN A 7 -2.43 5.91 15.74
CA GLN A 7 -2.69 5.35 14.42
C GLN A 7 -1.72 4.23 14.11
N VAL A 8 -2.26 3.12 13.63
CA VAL A 8 -1.51 2.04 12.98
C VAL A 8 -1.67 2.18 11.46
N PRO A 9 -0.64 1.84 10.66
CA PRO A 9 0.65 1.25 11.06
C PRO A 9 1.69 2.27 11.55
N VAL A 10 2.69 1.76 12.28
CA VAL A 10 3.90 2.48 12.74
C VAL A 10 5.13 1.65 12.37
N VAL A 11 6.22 2.30 11.95
CA VAL A 11 7.55 1.69 11.85
C VAL A 11 8.49 2.29 12.89
N GLU A 12 9.28 1.42 13.52
CA GLU A 12 10.38 1.79 14.43
C GLU A 12 11.69 1.27 13.82
N ASP A 13 12.65 2.18 13.63
CA ASP A 13 13.98 1.87 13.11
C ASP A 13 15.04 2.50 14.03
N GLY A 14 15.46 1.74 15.04
CA GLY A 14 16.24 2.29 16.15
C GLY A 14 15.43 3.35 16.90
N ASP A 15 16.00 4.55 17.04
CA ASP A 15 15.34 5.68 17.70
C ASP A 15 14.37 6.44 16.77
N PHE A 16 14.36 6.12 15.47
CA PHE A 16 13.47 6.75 14.50
C PHE A 16 12.09 6.07 14.50
N ARG A 17 11.02 6.87 14.59
CA ARG A 17 9.63 6.40 14.54
C ARG A 17 8.83 7.18 13.51
N LEU A 18 8.07 6.47 12.69
CA LEU A 18 7.23 7.04 11.63
C LEU A 18 5.87 6.35 11.59
N PHE A 19 4.80 7.12 11.46
CA PHE A 19 3.43 6.66 11.22
C PHE A 19 2.95 7.20 9.88
N GLU A 20 1.73 6.84 9.48
CA GLU A 20 1.15 6.99 8.13
C GLU A 20 1.66 5.94 7.14
N SER A 21 0.75 5.09 6.65
CA SER A 21 1.10 3.97 5.77
C SER A 21 1.84 4.42 4.51
N ARG A 22 1.42 5.53 3.87
CA ARG A 22 2.05 6.09 2.66
C ARG A 22 3.44 6.69 2.91
N ALA A 23 3.67 7.25 4.10
CA ALA A 23 4.99 7.72 4.48
C ALA A 23 5.92 6.53 4.79
N ILE A 24 5.41 5.53 5.51
CA ILE A 24 6.15 4.29 5.85
C ILE A 24 6.58 3.55 4.59
N VAL A 25 5.70 3.32 3.62
CA VAL A 25 6.05 2.58 2.40
C VAL A 25 7.12 3.31 1.58
N ARG A 26 7.06 4.65 1.47
CA ARG A 26 8.09 5.45 0.80
C ARG A 26 9.43 5.38 1.54
N TYR A 27 9.41 5.47 2.86
CA TYR A 27 10.61 5.35 3.70
C TYR A 27 11.29 3.98 3.52
N ILE A 28 10.52 2.89 3.60
CA ILE A 28 11.06 1.52 3.42
C ILE A 28 11.60 1.36 2.00
N ALA A 29 10.86 1.77 0.99
CA ALA A 29 11.30 1.67 -0.41
C ALA A 29 12.60 2.44 -0.67
N ALA A 30 12.75 3.65 -0.12
CA ALA A 30 13.96 4.43 -0.26
C ALA A 30 15.15 3.85 0.54
N LYS A 31 14.92 3.42 1.79
CA LYS A 31 15.96 2.87 2.66
C LYS A 31 16.56 1.58 2.10
N TYR A 32 15.74 0.75 1.48
CA TYR A 32 16.13 -0.57 0.95
C TYR A 32 16.16 -0.60 -0.58
N ALA A 33 16.38 0.55 -1.24
CA ALA A 33 16.37 0.66 -2.70
C ALA A 33 17.35 -0.30 -3.40
N GLU A 34 18.46 -0.64 -2.73
CA GLU A 34 19.48 -1.58 -3.24
C GLU A 34 19.22 -3.05 -2.86
N GLN A 35 18.15 -3.35 -2.11
CA GLN A 35 17.85 -4.68 -1.55
C GLN A 35 16.57 -5.30 -2.11
N GLY A 36 16.36 -5.23 -3.43
CA GLY A 36 15.20 -5.85 -4.07
C GLY A 36 14.81 -5.20 -5.38
N PRO A 37 13.59 -5.46 -5.86
CA PRO A 37 13.04 -4.72 -7.00
C PRO A 37 12.83 -3.25 -6.60
N ASP A 38 13.18 -2.36 -7.52
CA ASP A 38 12.93 -0.93 -7.36
C ASP A 38 11.40 -0.66 -7.34
N LEU A 39 10.92 -0.01 -6.28
CA LEU A 39 9.49 0.21 -6.04
C LEU A 39 9.03 1.63 -6.39
N LEU A 40 9.97 2.58 -6.53
CA LEU A 40 9.64 3.99 -6.74
C LEU A 40 9.93 4.46 -8.17
N GLY A 41 10.70 3.73 -8.95
CA GLY A 41 11.22 4.19 -10.23
C GLY A 41 12.68 4.67 -10.13
N LYS A 42 13.40 4.59 -11.25
CA LYS A 42 14.81 4.97 -11.35
C LYS A 42 14.99 6.43 -11.78
N SER A 43 14.03 6.97 -12.54
CA SER A 43 14.04 8.37 -12.98
C SER A 43 13.20 9.28 -12.07
N LEU A 44 13.39 10.59 -12.21
CA LEU A 44 12.56 11.58 -11.52
C LEU A 44 11.10 11.49 -11.97
N GLU A 45 10.87 11.28 -13.26
CA GLU A 45 9.56 11.15 -13.88
C GLU A 45 8.83 9.89 -13.40
N GLU A 46 9.53 8.75 -13.31
CA GLU A 46 8.93 7.51 -12.80
C GLU A 46 8.50 7.67 -11.34
N LYS A 47 9.35 8.30 -10.50
CA LYS A 47 9.03 8.62 -9.12
C LYS A 47 7.84 9.56 -9.00
N ALA A 48 7.78 10.60 -9.85
CA ALA A 48 6.67 11.54 -9.87
C ALA A 48 5.34 10.85 -10.23
N VAL A 49 5.34 9.86 -11.12
CA VAL A 49 4.14 9.07 -11.44
C VAL A 49 3.71 8.22 -10.24
N VAL A 50 4.64 7.60 -9.52
CA VAL A 50 4.33 6.83 -8.29
C VAL A 50 3.72 7.76 -7.23
N ASP A 51 4.33 8.92 -6.99
CA ASP A 51 3.79 9.89 -6.04
C ASP A 51 2.42 10.42 -6.46
N GLN A 52 2.21 10.72 -7.74
CA GLN A 52 0.90 11.11 -8.25
C GLN A 52 -0.18 10.07 -7.93
N TRP A 53 0.10 8.79 -8.18
CA TRP A 53 -0.89 7.73 -7.94
C TRP A 53 -1.11 7.46 -6.45
N LEU A 54 -0.09 7.62 -5.59
CA LEU A 54 -0.27 7.59 -4.13
C LEU A 54 -1.24 8.67 -3.66
N GLU A 55 -1.13 9.89 -4.18
CA GLU A 55 -2.03 10.99 -3.83
C GLU A 55 -3.44 10.80 -4.42
N VAL A 56 -3.53 10.34 -5.67
CA VAL A 56 -4.83 10.03 -6.30
C VAL A 56 -5.57 8.95 -5.51
N GLU A 57 -4.88 7.88 -5.13
CA GLU A 57 -5.44 6.81 -4.31
C GLU A 57 -5.90 7.33 -2.94
N ALA A 58 -5.07 8.12 -2.25
CA ALA A 58 -5.39 8.67 -0.94
C ALA A 58 -6.68 9.50 -0.94
N HIS A 59 -6.85 10.37 -1.93
CA HIS A 59 -7.93 11.35 -1.96
C HIS A 59 -9.20 10.85 -2.65
N ASN A 60 -9.08 9.90 -3.58
CA ASN A 60 -10.21 9.50 -4.43
C ASN A 60 -10.66 8.05 -4.20
N PHE A 61 -9.80 7.19 -3.66
CA PHE A 61 -10.08 5.75 -3.58
C PHE A 61 -10.15 5.24 -2.15
N ASN A 62 -9.23 5.61 -1.27
CA ASN A 62 -9.08 5.00 0.06
C ASN A 62 -10.40 4.90 0.84
N GLU A 63 -11.05 6.05 1.08
CA GLU A 63 -12.31 6.10 1.85
C GLU A 63 -13.45 5.35 1.16
N LEU A 64 -13.58 5.50 -0.16
CA LEU A 64 -14.64 4.87 -0.93
C LEU A 64 -14.49 3.34 -0.97
N VAL A 65 -13.29 2.86 -1.26
CA VAL A 65 -12.99 1.42 -1.32
C VAL A 65 -13.14 0.80 0.06
N TYR A 66 -12.64 1.46 1.12
CA TYR A 66 -12.82 1.00 2.48
C TYR A 66 -14.31 0.86 2.84
N THR A 67 -15.11 1.88 2.55
CA THR A 67 -16.56 1.87 2.79
C THR A 67 -17.24 0.72 2.04
N LEU A 68 -17.00 0.61 0.72
CA LEU A 68 -17.63 -0.41 -0.10
C LEU A 68 -17.25 -1.83 0.33
N VAL A 69 -15.96 -2.09 0.56
CA VAL A 69 -15.47 -3.45 0.81
C VAL A 69 -15.67 -3.85 2.28
N MET A 70 -15.22 -3.01 3.21
CA MET A 70 -15.16 -3.37 4.63
C MET A 70 -16.48 -3.13 5.36
N GLN A 71 -17.23 -2.09 4.98
CA GLN A 71 -18.48 -1.74 5.68
C GLN A 71 -19.72 -2.29 4.98
N LEU A 72 -19.75 -2.26 3.64
CA LEU A 72 -20.92 -2.65 2.85
C LEU A 72 -20.82 -4.08 2.27
N GLY A 73 -19.72 -4.80 2.51
CA GLY A 73 -19.56 -6.18 2.06
C GLY A 73 -19.49 -6.34 0.53
N MET A 74 -19.16 -5.27 -0.20
CA MET A 74 -19.12 -5.26 -1.67
C MET A 74 -17.80 -5.77 -2.26
N ALA A 75 -17.11 -6.68 -1.56
CA ALA A 75 -15.86 -7.27 -2.03
C ALA A 75 -16.00 -8.00 -3.38
N HIS A 76 -17.20 -8.53 -3.68
CA HIS A 76 -17.51 -9.18 -4.96
C HIS A 76 -17.30 -8.27 -6.19
N LEU A 77 -17.37 -6.95 -6.03
CA LEU A 77 -17.12 -5.99 -7.12
C LEU A 77 -15.70 -6.08 -7.70
N VAL A 78 -14.74 -6.57 -6.92
CA VAL A 78 -13.36 -6.82 -7.38
C VAL A 78 -13.34 -7.99 -8.38
N THR A 79 -14.07 -9.07 -8.07
CA THR A 79 -14.09 -10.30 -8.88
C THR A 79 -15.06 -10.25 -10.05
N GLU A 80 -16.10 -9.42 -10.00
CA GLU A 80 -17.09 -9.31 -11.09
C GLU A 80 -16.60 -8.49 -12.29
N ARG A 81 -15.64 -7.59 -12.07
CA ARG A 81 -15.13 -6.70 -13.12
C ARG A 81 -13.90 -7.33 -13.76
N LYS A 82 -14.04 -7.88 -14.97
CA LYS A 82 -12.98 -8.62 -15.69
C LYS A 82 -11.56 -8.06 -15.51
N SER A 83 -11.32 -6.78 -15.81
CA SER A 83 -9.98 -6.19 -15.73
C SER A 83 -9.49 -6.03 -14.28
N VAL A 84 -10.39 -5.73 -13.35
CA VAL A 84 -10.06 -5.59 -11.92
C VAL A 84 -9.80 -6.97 -11.32
N SER A 85 -10.57 -7.99 -11.70
CA SER A 85 -10.38 -9.38 -11.27
C SER A 85 -9.04 -9.92 -11.74
N ALA A 86 -8.70 -9.72 -13.02
CA ALA A 86 -7.41 -10.14 -13.56
C ALA A 86 -6.24 -9.46 -12.82
N TRP A 87 -6.33 -8.15 -12.61
CA TRP A 87 -5.34 -7.42 -11.81
C TRP A 87 -5.27 -7.95 -10.37
N TRP A 88 -6.41 -8.19 -9.73
CA TRP A 88 -6.47 -8.71 -8.36
C TRP A 88 -5.83 -10.10 -8.26
N GLU A 89 -6.09 -10.99 -9.21
CA GLU A 89 -5.46 -12.31 -9.29
C GLU A 89 -3.94 -12.18 -9.44
N ASP A 90 -3.47 -11.25 -10.28
CA ASP A 90 -2.03 -11.01 -10.44
C ASP A 90 -1.38 -10.48 -9.16
N ILE A 91 -1.99 -9.52 -8.47
CA ILE A 91 -1.47 -8.96 -7.21
C ILE A 91 -1.50 -9.99 -6.08
N SER A 92 -2.64 -10.63 -5.87
CA SER A 92 -2.86 -11.55 -4.76
C SER A 92 -2.05 -12.84 -4.88
N ASN A 93 -1.59 -13.19 -6.09
CA ASN A 93 -0.72 -14.34 -6.30
C ASN A 93 0.77 -14.08 -6.01
N ARG A 94 1.19 -12.82 -5.80
CA ARG A 94 2.58 -12.48 -5.50
C ARG A 94 3.03 -13.14 -4.20
N ALA A 95 4.28 -13.64 -4.18
CA ALA A 95 4.86 -14.25 -2.99
C ALA A 95 4.83 -13.32 -1.76
N ALA A 96 5.09 -12.02 -1.97
CA ALA A 96 5.00 -11.01 -0.92
C ALA A 96 3.58 -10.89 -0.34
N TRP A 97 2.54 -10.91 -1.19
CA TRP A 97 1.15 -10.84 -0.74
C TRP A 97 0.75 -12.08 0.06
N LYS A 98 1.06 -13.27 -0.46
CA LYS A 98 0.81 -14.54 0.23
C LYS A 98 1.48 -14.58 1.61
N LYS A 99 2.72 -14.07 1.70
CA LYS A 99 3.43 -13.98 2.98
C LYS A 99 2.71 -13.07 3.99
N VAL A 100 2.16 -11.94 3.55
CA VAL A 100 1.35 -11.07 4.42
C VAL A 100 0.11 -11.80 4.93
N MET A 101 -0.59 -12.54 4.06
CA MET A 101 -1.78 -13.31 4.45
C MET A 101 -1.44 -14.44 5.45
N GLU A 102 -0.29 -15.09 5.32
CA GLU A 102 0.20 -16.07 6.31
C GLU A 102 0.47 -15.45 7.68
N LEU A 103 0.97 -14.22 7.72
CA LEU A 103 1.25 -13.50 8.97
C LEU A 103 -0.02 -12.96 9.64
N ALA A 104 -1.09 -12.77 8.88
CA ALA A 104 -2.37 -12.26 9.35
C ALA A 104 -3.36 -13.37 9.76
N ALA A 105 -3.01 -14.64 9.54
CA ALA A 105 -3.80 -15.82 9.91
C ALA A 105 -3.47 -16.28 11.34
#